data_AF-A0A925DF34-F1
#
_entry.id   AF-A0A925DF34-F1
#
_cell.length_a   1.000
_cell.length_b   1.000
_cell.length_c   1.000
_cell.angle_alpha   90.00
_cell.angle_beta   90.00
_cell.angle_gamma   90.00
#
_symmetry.space_group_name_H-M   'P 1'
#
loop_
_entity.id
_entity.type
_entity.pdbx_description
1 polymer ?
#
loop_
_entity_poly.entity_id
_entity_poly.type
_entity_poly.pdbx_seq_one_letter_code
_entity_poly.pdbx_strand_id
1 'polypeptide(L)'
;MIPAPSRIVLDTNVCLDLFVFHDPRWAALLAALEGGAVQAVTREDCRAEYLVVLHYKHLPLDEASRAVSAARFDALITVVAPPVSGVRLPVCTDKDDQKFLEVARDAGATTLITKDKALLKLGRKTANAGMFKI
;
A
#
# COMPACT_ATOMS: atom_id res chain seq x y z
N MET A 1 10.79 25.83 4.10
CA MET A 1 10.10 24.82 3.26
C MET A 1 9.95 23.58 4.11
N ILE A 2 8.73 23.22 4.52
CA ILE A 2 8.50 21.91 5.13
C ILE A 2 8.65 20.90 3.99
N PRO A 3 9.56 19.90 4.07
CA PRO A 3 9.67 18.89 3.02
C PRO A 3 8.31 18.22 2.83
N ALA A 4 7.90 18.02 1.58
CA ALA A 4 6.68 17.30 1.28
C ALA A 4 6.72 15.91 1.94
N PRO A 5 5.62 15.42 2.51
CA PRO A 5 5.60 14.13 3.19
C PRO A 5 6.00 13.01 2.22
N SER A 6 6.77 12.04 2.73
CA SER A 6 7.23 10.91 1.93
C SER A 6 6.02 10.10 1.48
N ARG A 7 5.84 9.97 0.16
CA ARG A 7 4.75 9.19 -0.40
C ARG A 7 5.10 7.71 -0.41
N ILE A 8 4.21 6.87 0.09
CA ILE A 8 4.39 5.43 0.19
C ILE A 8 3.22 4.68 -0.44
N VAL A 9 3.45 3.43 -0.83
CA VAL A 9 2.41 2.47 -1.20
C VAL A 9 2.44 1.33 -0.18
N LEU A 10 1.27 0.82 0.19
CA LEU A 10 1.13 -0.34 1.06
C LEU A 10 0.50 -1.48 0.25
N ASP A 11 0.98 -2.70 0.44
CA ASP A 11 0.27 -3.88 -0.09
C ASP A 11 -1.00 -4.19 0.74
N THR A 12 -1.83 -5.10 0.24
CA THR A 12 -3.06 -5.51 0.92
C THR A 12 -2.80 -6.13 2.28
N ASN A 13 -1.72 -6.89 2.45
CA ASN A 13 -1.40 -7.56 3.72
C ASN A 13 -1.06 -6.56 4.84
N VAL A 14 -0.29 -5.53 4.53
CA VAL A 14 0.04 -4.44 5.45
C VAL A 14 -1.23 -3.63 5.80
N CYS A 15 -2.13 -3.42 4.84
CA CYS A 15 -3.42 -2.78 5.11
C CYS A 15 -4.29 -3.61 6.06
N LEU A 16 -4.33 -4.93 5.90
CA LEU A 16 -5.03 -5.82 6.83
C LEU A 16 -4.40 -5.80 8.23
N ASP A 17 -3.07 -5.81 8.32
CA ASP A 17 -2.39 -5.70 9.60
C ASP A 17 -2.71 -4.39 10.32
N LEU A 18 -2.81 -3.28 9.59
CA LEU A 18 -3.10 -1.97 10.16
C LEU A 18 -4.55 -1.84 10.63
N PHE A 19 -5.51 -2.27 9.82
CA PHE A 19 -6.92 -1.91 9.99
C PHE A 19 -7.83 -3.07 10.42
N VAL A 20 -7.36 -4.31 10.33
CA VAL A 20 -8.10 -5.51 10.76
C VAL A 20 -7.43 -6.12 11.97
N PHE A 21 -6.15 -6.49 11.84
CA PHE A 21 -5.44 -7.20 12.91
C PHE A 21 -4.82 -6.28 13.97
N HIS A 22 -4.68 -4.99 13.65
CA HIS A 22 -4.05 -3.98 14.52
C HIS A 22 -2.67 -4.44 15.02
N ASP A 23 -1.83 -5.00 14.13
CA ASP A 23 -0.52 -5.57 14.48
C ASP A 23 0.39 -4.45 15.05
N PRO A 24 0.84 -4.56 16.33
CA PRO A 24 1.63 -3.52 16.99
C PRO A 24 2.97 -3.24 16.31
N ARG A 25 3.47 -4.15 15.47
CA ARG A 25 4.68 -3.90 14.66
C ARG A 25 4.54 -2.69 13.75
N TRP A 26 3.32 -2.35 13.35
CA TRP A 26 3.05 -1.19 12.50
C TRP A 26 2.64 0.06 13.28
N ALA A 27 2.69 0.07 14.61
CA ALA A 27 2.26 1.21 15.42
C ALA A 27 2.97 2.53 15.02
N ALA A 28 4.28 2.46 14.73
CA ALA A 28 5.04 3.63 14.28
C ALA A 28 4.60 4.12 12.88
N LEU A 29 4.29 3.20 11.97
CA LEU A 29 3.78 3.54 10.64
C LEU A 29 2.38 4.15 10.74
N LEU A 30 1.49 3.57 11.55
CA LEU A 30 0.15 4.09 11.78
C LEU A 30 0.19 5.50 12.36
N ALA A 31 1.01 5.74 13.39
CA ALA A 31 1.19 7.07 13.97
C ALA A 31 1.74 8.07 12.93
N ALA A 32 2.65 7.64 12.05
CA ALA A 32 3.18 8.49 10.99
C ALA A 32 2.13 8.84 9.92
N LEU A 33 1.21 7.90 9.60
CA LEU A 33 0.07 8.14 8.71
C LEU A 33 -0.92 9.12 9.35
N GLU A 34 -1.33 8.87 10.59
CA GLU A 34 -2.26 9.71 11.34
C GLU A 34 -1.70 11.13 11.58
N GLY A 35 -0.40 11.24 11.83
CA GLY A 35 0.30 12.51 11.99
C GLY A 35 0.66 13.20 10.67
N GLY A 36 0.41 12.58 9.52
CA GLY A 36 0.73 13.13 8.19
C GLY A 36 2.22 13.22 7.86
N ALA A 37 3.09 12.56 8.64
CA ALA A 37 4.53 12.50 8.36
C ALA A 37 4.83 11.67 7.10
N VAL A 38 3.97 10.71 6.79
CA VAL A 38 3.97 9.95 5.54
C VAL A 38 2.59 9.99 4.89
N GLN A 39 2.56 9.94 3.56
CA GLN A 39 1.32 9.89 2.80
C GLN A 39 1.21 8.53 2.09
N ALA A 40 0.30 7.67 2.54
CA ALA A 40 -0.02 6.46 1.80
C ALA A 40 -0.94 6.77 0.62
N VAL A 41 -0.62 6.20 -0.53
CA VAL A 41 -1.44 6.31 -1.75
C VAL A 41 -1.74 4.94 -2.33
N THR A 42 -2.86 4.86 -3.05
CA THR A 42 -3.31 3.66 -3.74
C THR A 42 -4.07 4.01 -5.03
N ARG A 43 -4.49 3.02 -5.81
CA ARG A 43 -5.38 3.19 -6.97
C ARG A 43 -6.75 2.56 -6.68
N GLU A 44 -7.73 2.88 -7.52
CA GLU A 44 -9.11 2.38 -7.40
C GLU A 44 -9.18 0.85 -7.47
N ASP A 45 -8.38 0.22 -8.33
CA ASP A 45 -8.32 -1.24 -8.45
C ASP A 45 -7.80 -1.92 -7.17
N CYS A 46 -6.76 -1.36 -6.54
CA CYS A 46 -6.26 -1.84 -5.26
C CYS A 46 -7.27 -1.64 -4.13
N ARG A 47 -7.97 -0.50 -4.09
CA ARG A 47 -9.02 -0.24 -3.09
C ARG A 47 -10.19 -1.21 -3.25
N ALA A 48 -10.66 -1.42 -4.47
CA ALA A 48 -11.74 -2.35 -4.76
C ALA A 48 -11.39 -3.77 -4.30
N GLU A 49 -10.15 -4.23 -4.57
CA GLU A 49 -9.67 -5.51 -4.07
C GLU A 49 -9.65 -5.57 -2.55
N TYR A 50 -9.14 -4.54 -1.87
CA TYR A 50 -9.14 -4.50 -0.41
C TYR A 50 -10.56 -4.68 0.16
N LEU A 51 -11.56 -3.98 -0.39
CA LEU A 51 -12.97 -4.12 0.04
C LEU A 51 -13.52 -5.54 -0.19
N VAL A 52 -13.12 -6.20 -1.27
CA VAL A 52 -13.48 -7.61 -1.52
C VAL A 52 -12.82 -8.52 -0.49
N VAL A 53 -11.53 -8.31 -0.21
CA VAL A 53 -10.75 -9.10 0.76
C VAL A 53 -11.36 -9.00 2.17
N LEU A 54 -11.90 -7.85 2.56
CA LEU A 54 -12.60 -7.68 3.84
C LEU A 54 -13.82 -8.62 4.03
N HIS A 55 -14.31 -9.26 2.96
CA HIS A 55 -15.39 -10.25 2.99
C HIS A 55 -14.89 -11.70 3.02
N TYR A 56 -13.58 -11.94 3.02
CA TYR A 56 -13.02 -13.29 3.10
C TYR A 56 -13.35 -13.94 4.44
N LYS A 57 -13.91 -15.15 4.38
CA LYS A 57 -14.46 -15.88 5.56
C LYS A 57 -13.47 -16.14 6.69
N HIS A 58 -12.17 -16.11 6.41
CA HIS A 58 -11.13 -16.35 7.41
C HIS A 58 -10.72 -15.08 8.17
N LEU A 59 -11.17 -13.90 7.74
CA LEU A 59 -10.92 -12.66 8.47
C LEU A 59 -11.86 -12.57 9.68
N PRO A 60 -11.37 -12.08 10.83
CA PRO A 60 -12.15 -11.96 12.06
C PRO A 60 -13.02 -10.69 12.04
N LEU A 61 -13.88 -10.53 11.02
CA LEU A 61 -14.70 -9.34 10.79
C LEU A 61 -16.20 -9.68 10.78
N ASP A 62 -16.96 -8.94 11.57
CA ASP A 62 -18.40 -8.77 11.40
C ASP A 62 -18.72 -7.57 10.50
N GLU A 63 -20.00 -7.28 10.25
CA GLU A 63 -20.41 -6.18 9.37
C GLU A 63 -19.94 -4.80 9.89
N ALA A 64 -19.98 -4.60 11.21
CA ALA A 64 -19.62 -3.33 11.82
C ALA A 64 -18.11 -3.08 11.76
N SER A 65 -17.30 -4.07 12.17
CA SER A 65 -15.83 -4.01 12.09
C SER A 65 -15.36 -3.92 10.64
N ARG A 66 -16.03 -4.56 9.69
CA ARG A 66 -15.74 -4.42 8.26
C ARG A 66 -15.88 -2.97 7.78
N ALA A 67 -16.99 -2.33 8.13
CA ALA A 67 -17.23 -0.92 7.80
C ALA A 67 -16.19 0.00 8.45
N VAL A 68 -15.79 -0.29 9.69
CA VAL A 68 -14.71 0.45 10.38
C VAL A 68 -13.37 0.29 9.66
N SER A 69 -12.97 -0.93 9.30
CA SER A 69 -11.71 -1.17 8.58
C SER A 69 -11.69 -0.46 7.22
N ALA A 70 -12.79 -0.51 6.47
CA ALA A 70 -12.94 0.22 5.21
C ALA A 70 -12.83 1.74 5.39
N ALA A 71 -13.52 2.30 6.39
CA ALA A 71 -13.45 3.73 6.67
C ALA A 71 -12.05 4.18 7.12
N ARG A 72 -11.34 3.34 7.89
CA ARG A 72 -9.96 3.61 8.32
C ARG A 72 -8.98 3.58 7.16
N PHE A 73 -9.15 2.64 6.22
CA PHE A 73 -8.40 2.63 4.97
C PHE A 73 -8.61 3.95 4.21
N ASP A 74 -9.86 4.34 3.97
CA ASP A 74 -10.19 5.55 3.20
C ASP A 74 -9.74 6.85 3.88
N ALA A 75 -9.69 6.87 5.21
CA ALA A 75 -9.23 8.03 5.97
C ALA A 75 -7.69 8.21 5.91
N LEU A 76 -6.92 7.13 5.77
CA LEU A 76 -5.47 7.15 5.91
C LEU A 76 -4.71 6.86 4.61
N ILE A 77 -5.40 6.35 3.58
CA ILE A 77 -4.80 6.01 2.28
C ILE A 77 -5.56 6.76 1.19
N THR A 78 -4.84 7.62 0.46
CA THR A 78 -5.44 8.42 -0.60
C THR A 78 -5.51 7.63 -1.91
N VAL A 79 -6.71 7.47 -2.47
CA VAL A 79 -6.87 6.94 -3.84
C VAL A 79 -6.44 8.00 -4.85
N VAL A 80 -5.53 7.64 -5.74
CA VAL A 80 -4.98 8.50 -6.80
C VAL A 80 -5.14 7.84 -8.16
N ALA A 81 -5.23 8.68 -9.21
CA ALA A 81 -5.23 8.25 -10.60
C ALA A 81 -4.09 8.95 -11.37
N PRO A 82 -2.82 8.66 -11.02
CA PRO A 82 -1.68 9.28 -11.69
C PRO A 82 -1.60 8.84 -13.16
N PRO A 83 -1.00 9.65 -14.04
CA PRO A 83 -0.73 9.24 -15.41
C PRO A 83 0.24 8.05 -15.41
N VAL A 84 -0.01 7.08 -16.29
CA VAL A 84 0.85 5.90 -16.42
C VAL A 84 2.22 6.33 -16.95
N SER A 85 3.27 5.98 -16.21
CA SER A 85 4.64 6.26 -16.62
C SER A 85 5.14 5.23 -17.64
N GLY A 86 5.87 5.70 -18.65
CA GLY A 86 6.54 4.84 -19.65
C GLY A 86 7.78 4.12 -19.11
N VAL A 87 8.19 4.39 -17.87
CA VAL A 87 9.33 3.72 -17.23
C VAL A 87 8.99 2.25 -17.00
N ARG A 88 9.84 1.35 -17.52
CA ARG A 88 9.65 -0.10 -17.40
C ARG A 88 9.93 -0.56 -15.97
N LEU A 89 8.98 -1.32 -15.42
CA LEU A 89 9.11 -1.97 -14.13
C LEU A 89 9.70 -3.38 -14.26
N PRO A 90 10.35 -3.91 -13.21
CA PRO A 90 10.54 -5.34 -13.11
C PRO A 90 9.19 -6.06 -13.08
N VAL A 91 9.16 -7.23 -13.71
CA VAL A 91 7.98 -8.11 -13.70
C VAL A 91 7.95 -8.86 -12.37
N CYS A 92 6.86 -8.70 -11.62
CA CYS A 92 6.59 -9.51 -10.45
C CYS A 92 6.18 -10.93 -10.87
N THR A 93 6.61 -11.94 -10.11
CA THR A 93 6.21 -13.33 -10.37
C THR A 93 4.75 -13.57 -10.03
N ASP A 94 4.20 -12.79 -9.10
CA ASP A 94 2.77 -12.68 -8.87
C ASP A 94 2.22 -11.53 -9.71
N LYS A 95 1.30 -11.85 -10.62
CA LYS A 95 0.73 -10.85 -11.54
C LYS A 95 -0.21 -9.90 -10.83
N ASP A 96 -0.89 -10.34 -9.78
CA ASP A 96 -1.85 -9.52 -9.06
C ASP A 96 -1.14 -8.45 -8.24
N ASP A 97 0.09 -8.73 -7.79
CA ASP A 97 0.92 -7.76 -7.06
C ASP A 97 1.68 -6.77 -7.96
N GLN A 98 1.69 -6.97 -9.28
CA GLN A 98 2.35 -6.05 -10.22
C GLN A 98 1.82 -4.62 -10.08
N LYS A 99 0.52 -4.46 -9.79
CA LYS A 99 -0.15 -3.16 -9.62
C LYS A 99 0.48 -2.32 -8.52
N PHE A 100 1.00 -2.90 -7.43
CA PHE A 100 1.63 -2.11 -6.36
C PHE A 100 2.91 -1.43 -6.83
N LEU A 101 3.69 -2.09 -7.71
CA LEU A 101 4.86 -1.48 -8.35
C LEU A 101 4.45 -0.35 -9.31
N GLU A 102 3.35 -0.55 -10.03
CA GLU A 102 2.79 0.48 -10.93
C GLU A 102 2.31 1.70 -10.16
N VAL A 103 1.55 1.51 -9.06
CA VAL A 103 1.12 2.59 -8.19
C VAL A 103 2.33 3.35 -7.66
N ALA A 104 3.35 2.65 -7.16
CA ALA A 104 4.53 3.27 -6.60
C ALA A 104 5.29 4.11 -7.65
N ARG A 105 5.43 3.59 -8.87
CA ARG A 105 6.03 4.32 -10.00
C ARG A 105 5.21 5.54 -10.40
N ASP A 106 3.93 5.34 -10.68
CA ASP A 106 3.07 6.36 -11.30
C ASP A 106 2.76 7.48 -10.31
N ALA A 107 2.61 7.15 -9.03
CA ALA A 107 2.40 8.15 -7.99
C ALA A 107 3.69 8.83 -7.49
N GLY A 108 4.87 8.40 -7.96
CA GLY A 108 6.16 8.90 -7.48
C GLY A 108 6.39 8.59 -5.99
N ALA A 109 5.96 7.41 -5.54
CA ALA A 109 6.23 6.95 -4.18
C ALA A 109 7.73 6.69 -4.01
N THR A 110 8.23 6.90 -2.79
CA THR A 110 9.63 6.62 -2.44
C THR A 110 9.82 5.20 -1.93
N THR A 111 8.74 4.60 -1.41
CA THR A 111 8.76 3.29 -0.76
C THR A 111 7.46 2.54 -1.02
N LEU A 112 7.56 1.26 -1.35
CA LEU A 112 6.48 0.28 -1.28
C LEU A 112 6.72 -0.59 -0.04
N ILE A 113 5.80 -0.55 0.92
CA ILE A 113 5.86 -1.39 2.11
C ILE A 113 5.01 -2.63 1.87
N THR A 114 5.63 -3.80 2.02
CA THR A 114 5.00 -5.09 1.69
C THR A 114 5.49 -6.19 2.62
N LYS A 115 4.65 -7.21 2.81
CA LYS A 115 5.04 -8.50 3.41
C LYS A 115 5.14 -9.63 2.37
N ASP A 116 4.79 -9.35 1.11
CA ASP A 116 4.79 -10.34 0.05
C ASP A 116 6.21 -10.69 -0.43
N LYS A 117 6.47 -11.98 -0.59
CA LYS A 117 7.81 -12.49 -0.96
C LYS A 117 8.16 -12.24 -2.42
N ALA A 118 7.17 -12.21 -3.32
CA ALA A 118 7.39 -11.91 -4.74
C ALA A 118 7.81 -10.44 -4.91
N LEU A 119 7.14 -9.51 -4.20
CA LEU A 119 7.51 -8.10 -4.21
C LEU A 119 8.86 -7.84 -3.52
N LEU A 120 9.11 -8.42 -2.36
CA LEU A 120 10.38 -8.25 -1.62
C LEU A 120 11.61 -8.66 -2.46
N LYS A 121 11.48 -9.69 -3.31
CA LYS A 121 12.57 -10.12 -4.23
C LYS A 121 12.96 -9.03 -5.24
N LEU A 122 12.08 -8.08 -5.53
CA LEU A 122 12.31 -7.02 -6.50
C LEU A 122 13.00 -5.78 -5.90
N GLY A 123 13.07 -5.66 -4.57
CA GLY A 123 13.56 -4.45 -3.90
C GLY A 123 14.97 -4.03 -4.32
N ARG A 124 15.88 -4.99 -4.51
CA ARG A 124 17.24 -4.67 -5.02
C ARG A 124 17.20 -4.12 -6.45
N LYS A 125 16.30 -4.64 -7.29
CA LYS A 125 16.19 -4.25 -8.70
C LYS A 125 15.55 -2.87 -8.85
N THR A 126 14.53 -2.55 -8.05
CA THR A 126 13.90 -1.21 -8.05
C THR A 126 14.86 -0.16 -7.48
N ALA A 127 15.58 -0.48 -6.39
CA ALA A 127 16.56 0.42 -5.79
C ALA A 127 17.73 0.72 -6.74
N ASN A 128 18.31 -0.30 -7.38
CA ASN A 128 19.40 -0.12 -8.34
C ASN A 128 18.97 0.68 -9.58
N ALA A 129 17.69 0.64 -9.94
CA ALA A 129 17.14 1.42 -11.04
C ALA A 129 16.75 2.87 -10.63
N GLY A 130 17.03 3.28 -9.38
CA GLY A 130 16.72 4.62 -8.88
C GLY A 130 15.22 4.91 -8.76
N MET A 131 14.39 3.87 -8.62
CA MET A 131 12.93 4.00 -8.51
C MET A 131 12.55 4.23 -7.03
N PHE A 132 11.95 3.22 -6.40
CA PHE A 132 11.52 3.23 -5.00
C PHE A 132 12.10 2.03 -4.25
N LYS A 133 12.12 2.14 -2.92
CA LYS A 133 12.53 1.07 -2.02
C LYS A 133 11.37 0.08 -1.82
N ILE A 134 11.70 -1.18 -1.57
CA ILE A 134 10.78 -2.22 -1.10
C ILE A 134 11.40 -2.82 0.16
#